data_AF-A0A9C7PJR5-F1
#
_entry.id   AF-A0A9C7PJR5-F1
#
_cell.length_a   1.000
_cell.length_b   1.000
_cell.length_c   1.000
_cell.angle_alpha   90.00
_cell.angle_beta   90.00
_cell.angle_gamma   90.00
#
_symmetry.space_group_name_H-M   'P 1'
#
loop_
_entity.id
_entity.type
_entity.pdbx_description
1 polymer ?
#
loop_
_entity_poly.entity_id
_entity_poly.type
_entity_poly.pdbx_seq_one_letter_code
_entity_poly.pdbx_strand_id
1 'polypeptide(L)'
;MPSLAIHLDRDANKQRSINPQKDVVPLVMLGDPQQFDFKEWLAETLTFQDAQWQDARVMDYELSLYDVQAPAVAGMDESWITSARLDNLLSCFAGLSALIDADDAEWSMLVATDHEEVGSASTVGAQGPMLMDALTALVPEPQDNQQLRTDSWMLSVDNAHAVHPNYADKTTISTAATGWRTCDQN
;
A
#
# COMPACT_ATOMS: atom_id res chain seq x y z
N MET A 1 -0.93 18.92 4.04
CA MET A 1 -1.78 19.74 3.16
C MET A 1 -2.58 20.73 3.99
N PRO A 2 -2.36 22.05 3.89
CA PRO A 2 -3.12 23.00 4.66
C PRO A 2 -4.57 23.08 4.16
N SER A 3 -5.55 22.95 5.06
CA SER A 3 -6.94 23.24 4.74
C SER A 3 -7.20 24.75 4.73
N LEU A 4 -8.15 25.20 3.91
CA LEU A 4 -8.66 26.58 3.96
C LEU A 4 -9.32 26.84 5.32
N ALA A 5 -9.09 28.03 5.88
CA ALA A 5 -9.68 28.41 7.16
C ALA A 5 -11.22 28.46 7.06
N ILE A 6 -11.92 27.93 8.06
CA ILE A 6 -13.40 27.89 8.10
C ILE A 6 -14.07 29.27 8.01
N HIS A 7 -13.37 30.33 8.42
CA HIS A 7 -13.86 31.71 8.27
C HIS A 7 -14.02 32.12 6.80
N LEU A 8 -13.23 31.50 5.92
CA LEU A 8 -13.21 31.71 4.47
C LEU A 8 -14.03 30.64 3.73
N ASP A 9 -14.41 29.57 4.41
CA ASP A 9 -15.27 28.50 3.90
C ASP A 9 -16.37 28.16 4.92
N ARG A 10 -17.49 28.89 4.82
CA ARG A 10 -18.62 28.79 5.77
C ARG A 10 -19.38 27.47 5.69
N ASP A 11 -19.21 26.71 4.61
CA ASP A 11 -19.93 25.45 4.39
C ASP A 11 -19.02 24.21 4.51
N ALA A 12 -17.77 24.40 4.98
CA ALA A 12 -16.76 23.34 5.15
C ALA A 12 -17.26 22.08 5.87
N ASN A 13 -18.18 22.22 6.85
CA ASN A 13 -18.72 21.11 7.64
C ASN A 13 -20.00 20.49 7.07
N LYS A 14 -20.58 21.06 6.00
CA LYS A 14 -21.82 20.55 5.39
C LYS A 14 -21.55 19.73 4.15
N GLN A 15 -20.75 20.28 3.22
CA GLN A 15 -20.42 19.67 1.94
C GLN A 15 -19.05 20.16 1.51
N ARG A 16 -18.02 19.33 1.70
CA ARG A 16 -16.67 19.64 1.23
C ARG A 16 -16.28 18.69 0.10
N SER A 17 -16.22 19.20 -1.12
CA SER A 17 -15.57 18.51 -2.23
C SER A 17 -14.10 18.89 -2.27
N ILE A 18 -13.21 17.91 -2.32
CA ILE A 18 -11.76 18.12 -2.48
C ILE A 18 -11.43 17.96 -3.97
N ASN A 19 -10.79 18.95 -4.58
CA ASN A 19 -10.26 18.88 -5.93
C ASN A 19 -8.82 18.32 -5.92
N PRO A 20 -8.57 17.12 -6.48
CA PRO A 20 -7.24 16.50 -6.46
C PRO A 20 -6.13 17.35 -7.08
N GLN A 21 -6.44 18.16 -8.10
CA GLN A 21 -5.47 18.95 -8.83
C GLN A 21 -5.08 20.27 -8.14
N LYS A 22 -5.96 20.78 -7.27
CA LYS A 22 -5.80 22.12 -6.67
C LYS A 22 -5.62 22.09 -5.16
N ASP A 23 -6.37 21.23 -4.47
CA ASP A 23 -6.46 21.23 -3.01
C ASP A 23 -5.45 20.28 -2.36
N VAL A 24 -4.82 19.42 -3.17
CA VAL A 24 -3.90 18.35 -2.75
C VAL A 24 -2.50 18.62 -3.29
N VAL A 25 -2.13 19.89 -3.46
CA VAL A 25 -0.77 20.32 -3.82
C VAL A 25 0.02 20.62 -2.54
N PRO A 26 1.15 19.92 -2.26
CA PRO A 26 1.92 20.15 -1.05
C PRO A 26 2.67 21.49 -1.10
N LEU A 27 2.72 22.15 0.04
CA LEU A 27 3.60 23.30 0.24
C LEU A 27 4.89 22.80 0.90
N VAL A 28 6.01 22.92 0.20
CA VAL A 28 7.32 22.41 0.66
C VAL A 28 8.27 23.51 1.12
N MET A 29 8.24 24.69 0.49
CA MET A 29 9.07 25.84 0.87
C MET A 29 8.46 27.16 0.39
N LEU A 30 8.97 28.27 0.92
CA LEU A 30 8.68 29.62 0.44
C LEU A 30 9.81 30.06 -0.51
N GLY A 31 9.45 30.64 -1.66
CA GLY A 31 10.44 31.12 -2.64
C GLY A 31 9.83 31.44 -3.99
N ASP A 32 10.67 31.87 -4.93
CA ASP A 32 10.33 32.01 -6.34
C ASP A 32 10.45 30.64 -7.04
N PRO A 33 9.36 30.06 -7.57
CA PRO A 33 9.43 28.77 -8.27
C PRO A 33 10.37 28.77 -9.47
N GLN A 34 10.65 29.92 -10.08
CA GLN A 34 11.58 30.02 -11.21
C GLN A 34 13.05 29.83 -10.81
N GLN A 35 13.33 29.92 -9.51
CA GLN A 35 14.68 29.77 -8.95
C GLN A 35 14.90 28.40 -8.31
N PHE A 36 13.95 27.47 -8.48
CA PHE A 36 14.03 26.14 -7.87
C PHE A 36 14.03 25.04 -8.92
N ASP A 37 15.09 24.23 -8.92
CA ASP A 37 15.15 22.97 -9.64
C ASP A 37 15.01 21.81 -8.66
N PHE A 38 13.89 21.09 -8.75
CA PHE A 38 13.61 19.95 -7.88
C PHE A 38 14.60 18.79 -8.07
N LYS A 39 15.10 18.57 -9.29
CA LYS A 39 16.06 17.48 -9.58
C LYS A 39 17.43 17.80 -9.02
N GLU A 40 17.84 19.06 -9.08
CA GLU A 40 19.07 19.54 -8.44
C GLU A 40 18.97 19.40 -6.92
N TRP A 41 17.88 19.91 -6.31
CA TRP A 41 17.64 19.77 -4.88
C TRP A 41 17.62 18.30 -4.42
N LEU A 42 17.02 17.40 -5.21
CA LEU A 42 17.00 15.97 -4.91
C LEU A 42 18.42 15.36 -4.98
N ALA A 43 19.23 15.73 -5.98
CA ALA A 43 20.62 15.26 -6.09
C ALA A 43 21.49 15.74 -4.91
N GLU A 44 21.32 17.00 -4.50
CA GLU A 44 21.99 17.56 -3.32
C GLU A 44 21.56 16.83 -2.04
N THR A 45 20.27 16.54 -1.89
CA THR A 45 19.73 15.81 -0.74
C THR A 45 20.30 14.40 -0.65
N LEU A 46 20.38 13.68 -1.79
CA LEU A 46 20.98 12.35 -1.85
C LEU A 46 22.47 12.39 -1.49
N THR A 47 23.22 13.37 -2.00
CA THR A 47 24.64 13.57 -1.68
C THR A 47 24.85 13.85 -0.19
N PHE A 48 23.97 14.62 0.43
CA PHE A 48 24.01 14.89 1.86
C PHE A 48 23.75 13.63 2.70
N GLN A 49 22.86 12.75 2.26
CA GLN A 49 22.57 11.48 2.94
C GLN A 49 23.69 10.45 2.76
N ASP A 50 24.28 10.40 1.57
CA ASP A 50 25.36 9.48 1.24
C ASP A 50 26.28 10.07 0.16
N ALA A 51 27.56 10.21 0.50
CA ALA A 51 28.57 10.79 -0.37
C ALA A 51 28.82 10.00 -1.67
N GLN A 52 28.34 8.75 -1.79
CA GLN A 52 28.44 7.99 -3.03
C GLN A 52 27.69 8.64 -4.21
N TRP A 53 26.72 9.53 -3.91
CA TRP A 53 25.92 10.25 -4.90
C TRP A 53 26.53 11.58 -5.34
N GLN A 54 27.77 11.89 -4.90
CA GLN A 54 28.49 13.07 -5.37
C GLN A 54 28.54 13.11 -6.91
N ASP A 55 28.20 14.26 -7.49
CA ASP A 55 28.10 14.50 -8.94
C ASP A 55 27.06 13.64 -9.69
N ALA A 56 26.17 12.95 -8.95
CA ALA A 56 25.05 12.24 -9.56
C ALA A 56 24.04 13.22 -10.16
N ARG A 57 23.40 12.77 -11.26
CA ARG A 57 22.34 13.53 -11.94
C ARG A 57 21.03 12.74 -11.87
N VAL A 58 20.00 13.36 -11.30
CA VAL A 58 18.64 12.81 -11.29
C VAL A 58 18.07 12.85 -12.71
N MET A 59 17.79 11.66 -13.26
CA MET A 59 17.17 11.53 -14.58
C MET A 59 15.64 11.63 -14.48
N ASP A 60 15.06 10.85 -13.57
CA ASP A 60 13.63 10.81 -13.27
C ASP A 60 13.40 10.40 -11.82
N TYR A 61 12.16 10.48 -11.34
CA TYR A 61 11.79 10.12 -9.97
C TYR A 61 10.35 9.61 -9.86
N GLU A 62 10.16 8.62 -9.01
CA GLU A 62 8.85 8.19 -8.49
C GLU A 62 8.90 8.36 -6.97
N LEU A 63 8.12 9.32 -6.45
CA LEU A 63 8.13 9.69 -5.04
C LEU A 63 6.72 9.69 -4.50
N SER A 64 6.53 9.09 -3.33
CA SER A 64 5.26 9.10 -2.61
C SER A 64 5.38 9.94 -1.35
N LEU A 65 4.41 10.81 -1.13
CA LEU A 65 4.27 11.49 0.16
C LEU A 65 3.69 10.51 1.17
N TYR A 66 4.23 10.54 2.38
CA TYR A 66 3.76 9.71 3.48
C TYR A 66 3.68 10.53 4.77
N ASP A 67 2.85 10.07 5.69
CA ASP A 67 2.76 10.67 7.01
C ASP A 67 4.02 10.36 7.83
N VAL A 68 4.62 11.39 8.42
CA VAL A 68 5.79 11.25 9.30
C VAL A 68 5.40 10.81 10.71
N GLN A 69 4.11 10.84 11.05
CA GLN A 69 3.61 10.29 12.30
C GLN A 69 3.83 8.78 12.34
N ALA A 70 4.56 8.32 13.36
CA ALA A 70 4.83 6.91 13.59
C ALA A 70 3.54 6.14 13.93
N PRO A 71 3.49 4.82 13.61
CA PRO A 71 2.42 3.96 14.08
C PRO A 71 2.34 3.94 15.61
N ALA A 72 1.14 3.79 16.15
CA ALA A 72 0.90 3.78 17.58
C ALA A 72 -0.17 2.76 17.98
N VAL A 73 -0.08 2.28 19.22
CA VAL A 73 -1.16 1.58 19.90
C VAL A 73 -2.10 2.62 20.51
N ALA A 74 -3.41 2.41 20.37
CA ALA A 74 -4.45 3.35 20.75
C ALA A 74 -5.63 2.67 21.46
N GLY A 75 -6.49 3.49 22.06
CA GLY A 75 -7.59 3.05 22.92
C GLY A 75 -7.24 3.15 24.41
N MET A 76 -8.26 3.31 25.27
CA MET A 76 -8.04 3.35 26.73
C MET A 76 -7.48 2.04 27.27
N ASP A 77 -7.66 0.95 26.53
CA ASP A 77 -7.24 -0.41 26.82
C ASP A 77 -6.15 -0.91 25.85
N GLU A 78 -5.58 -0.02 25.03
CA GLU A 78 -4.51 -0.35 24.07
C GLU A 78 -4.90 -1.43 23.04
N SER A 79 -6.20 -1.57 22.74
CA SER A 79 -6.72 -2.62 21.85
C SER A 79 -6.56 -2.33 20.36
N TRP A 80 -6.16 -1.12 19.95
CA TRP A 80 -6.13 -0.71 18.55
C TRP A 80 -4.71 -0.40 18.07
N ILE A 81 -4.47 -0.61 16.78
CA ILE A 81 -3.26 -0.14 16.09
C ILE A 81 -3.69 0.95 15.11
N THR A 82 -3.01 2.09 15.14
CA THR A 82 -3.18 3.18 14.19
C THR A 82 -1.89 3.38 13.41
N SER A 83 -1.98 3.26 12.09
CA SER A 83 -0.84 3.46 11.19
C SER A 83 -1.35 3.83 9.79
N ALA A 84 -0.54 4.57 9.05
CA ALA A 84 -0.68 4.62 7.59
C ALA A 84 -0.38 3.24 6.98
N ARG A 85 -0.97 2.95 5.82
CA ARG A 85 -0.67 1.77 4.98
C ARG A 85 -0.87 0.40 5.66
N LEU A 86 -1.73 0.31 6.69
CA LEU A 86 -2.16 -0.99 7.20
C LEU A 86 -2.72 -1.84 6.05
N ASP A 87 -3.45 -1.18 5.15
CA ASP A 87 -3.81 -1.69 3.85
C ASP A 87 -2.64 -1.51 2.86
N ASN A 88 -1.97 -2.56 2.36
CA ASN A 88 -2.05 -3.97 2.77
C ASN A 88 -0.73 -4.48 3.41
N LEU A 89 0.08 -3.57 3.97
CA LEU A 89 1.35 -3.96 4.62
C LEU A 89 1.13 -4.88 5.82
N LEU A 90 -0.05 -4.84 6.45
CA LEU A 90 -0.40 -5.75 7.53
C LEU A 90 -0.41 -7.21 7.06
N SER A 91 -1.04 -7.50 5.92
CA SER A 91 -1.07 -8.86 5.35
C SER A 91 0.29 -9.29 4.84
N CYS A 92 1.05 -8.37 4.21
CA CYS A 92 2.44 -8.64 3.82
C CYS A 92 3.32 -9.03 5.01
N PHE A 93 3.20 -8.29 6.12
CA PHE A 93 3.93 -8.59 7.35
C PHE A 93 3.51 -9.93 7.97
N ALA A 94 2.21 -10.17 8.09
CA ALA A 94 1.69 -11.42 8.64
C ALA A 94 2.10 -12.63 7.80
N GLY A 95 1.97 -12.55 6.46
CA GLY A 95 2.36 -13.61 5.53
C GLY A 95 3.86 -13.88 5.56
N LEU A 96 4.69 -12.84 5.59
CA LEU A 96 6.15 -12.99 5.66
C LEU A 96 6.58 -13.60 7.00
N SER A 97 6.01 -13.13 8.11
CA SER A 97 6.33 -13.67 9.44
C SER A 97 5.93 -15.14 9.54
N ALA A 98 4.74 -15.50 9.06
CA ALA A 98 4.29 -16.88 9.03
C ALA A 98 5.19 -17.78 8.17
N LEU A 99 5.70 -17.27 7.04
CA LEU A 99 6.62 -18.01 6.18
C LEU A 99 7.99 -18.22 6.84
N ILE A 100 8.48 -17.24 7.61
CA ILE A 100 9.77 -17.34 8.34
C ILE A 100 9.67 -18.30 9.53
N ASP A 101 8.56 -18.24 10.26
CA ASP A 101 8.34 -19.03 11.48
C ASP A 101 7.88 -20.47 11.20
N ALA A 102 7.70 -20.85 9.93
CA ALA A 102 7.26 -22.18 9.56
C ALA A 102 8.43 -23.18 9.61
N ASP A 103 8.43 -24.08 10.61
CA ASP A 103 9.50 -25.07 10.81
C ASP A 103 9.47 -26.25 9.82
N ASP A 104 8.29 -26.72 9.41
CA ASP A 104 8.09 -27.91 8.55
C ASP A 104 7.09 -27.62 7.41
N ALA A 105 7.31 -26.53 6.66
CA ALA A 105 6.47 -26.21 5.52
C ALA A 105 6.89 -26.99 4.26
N GLU A 106 5.90 -27.57 3.59
CA GLU A 106 5.97 -27.84 2.15
C GLU A 106 6.34 -26.55 1.39
N TRP A 107 6.71 -26.68 0.11
CA TRP A 107 7.05 -25.54 -0.75
C TRP A 107 6.01 -24.41 -0.66
N SER A 108 6.42 -23.30 -0.04
CA SER A 108 5.56 -22.15 0.26
C SER A 108 6.16 -20.88 -0.34
N MET A 109 5.31 -19.99 -0.85
CA MET A 109 5.71 -18.75 -1.48
C MET A 109 4.80 -17.61 -1.00
N LEU A 110 5.40 -16.48 -0.63
CA LEU A 110 4.69 -15.23 -0.45
C LEU A 110 4.78 -14.41 -1.74
N VAL A 111 3.63 -13.96 -2.24
CA VAL A 111 3.54 -13.08 -3.41
C VAL A 111 2.94 -11.76 -2.96
N ALA A 112 3.75 -10.71 -2.95
CA ALA A 112 3.31 -9.35 -2.66
C ALA A 112 3.49 -8.50 -3.93
N THR A 113 2.38 -8.15 -4.60
CA THR A 113 2.39 -7.40 -5.86
C THR A 113 2.01 -5.94 -5.67
N ASP A 114 2.55 -5.07 -6.51
CA ASP A 114 2.21 -3.65 -6.53
C ASP A 114 0.96 -3.38 -7.40
N HIS A 115 0.46 -2.15 -7.40
CA HIS A 115 -0.62 -1.67 -8.26
C HIS A 115 -1.99 -2.34 -8.06
N GLU A 116 -2.22 -3.01 -6.93
CA GLU A 116 -3.53 -3.59 -6.59
C GLU A 116 -4.63 -2.52 -6.65
N GLU A 117 -4.38 -1.40 -5.96
CA GLU A 117 -5.27 -0.23 -5.80
C GLU A 117 -5.60 0.52 -7.12
N VAL A 118 -4.89 0.20 -8.21
CA VAL A 118 -5.13 0.77 -9.55
C VAL A 118 -5.57 -0.29 -10.57
N GLY A 119 -5.96 -1.48 -10.10
CA GLY A 119 -6.53 -2.56 -10.90
C GLY A 119 -5.54 -3.64 -11.35
N SER A 120 -4.34 -3.70 -10.78
CA SER A 120 -3.34 -4.77 -10.95
C SER A 120 -2.79 -5.01 -12.36
N ALA A 121 -3.23 -4.26 -13.36
CA ALA A 121 -2.83 -4.41 -14.77
C ALA A 121 -1.47 -3.74 -15.06
N SER A 122 -0.42 -4.24 -14.41
CA SER A 122 0.97 -3.83 -14.63
C SER A 122 1.89 -5.05 -14.69
N THR A 123 3.13 -4.88 -15.14
CA THR A 123 4.11 -5.97 -15.20
C THR A 123 4.41 -6.59 -13.83
N VAL A 124 4.28 -5.80 -12.76
CA VAL A 124 4.53 -6.20 -11.35
C VAL A 124 3.24 -6.37 -10.54
N GLY A 125 2.08 -6.21 -11.19
CA GLY A 125 0.78 -6.37 -10.55
C GLY A 125 0.29 -7.81 -10.57
N ALA A 126 -0.78 -8.08 -9.83
CA ALA A 126 -1.36 -9.43 -9.74
C ALA A 126 -1.87 -9.98 -11.08
N GLN A 127 -2.27 -9.10 -12.01
CA GLN A 127 -2.66 -9.48 -13.38
C GLN A 127 -1.46 -9.50 -14.35
N GLY A 128 -0.26 -9.19 -13.85
CA GLY A 128 0.98 -9.20 -14.60
C GLY A 128 1.59 -10.61 -14.75
N PRO A 129 2.62 -10.74 -15.59
CA PRO A 129 3.26 -12.03 -15.84
C PRO A 129 4.19 -12.47 -14.70
N MET A 130 4.54 -11.59 -13.75
CA MET A 130 5.60 -11.80 -12.76
C MET A 130 5.51 -13.16 -12.04
N LEU A 131 4.33 -13.51 -11.51
CA LEU A 131 4.15 -14.77 -10.79
C LEU A 131 4.31 -15.97 -11.72
N MET A 132 3.71 -15.90 -12.92
CA MET A 132 3.80 -16.97 -13.90
C MET A 132 5.22 -17.16 -14.42
N ASP A 133 5.96 -16.08 -14.62
CA ASP A 133 7.36 -16.10 -15.03
C ASP A 133 8.23 -16.71 -13.92
N ALA A 134 7.99 -16.36 -12.66
CA ALA A 134 8.70 -16.94 -11.51
C ALA A 134 8.43 -18.46 -11.38
N LEU A 135 7.17 -18.88 -11.50
CA LEU A 135 6.82 -20.30 -11.50
C LEU A 135 7.45 -21.05 -12.69
N THR A 136 7.47 -20.44 -13.88
CA THR A 136 8.10 -21.01 -15.08
C THR A 136 9.61 -21.15 -14.94
N ALA A 137 10.27 -20.20 -14.27
CA ALA A 137 11.69 -20.31 -13.96
C ALA A 137 12.01 -21.45 -12.98
N LEU A 138 11.09 -21.75 -12.05
CA LEU A 138 11.23 -22.87 -11.11
C LEU A 138 10.90 -24.23 -11.74
N VAL A 139 9.84 -24.30 -12.55
CA VAL A 139 9.38 -25.50 -13.25
C VAL A 139 9.18 -25.17 -14.73
N PRO A 140 10.21 -25.34 -15.57
CA PRO A 140 10.16 -24.94 -16.98
C PRO A 140 9.27 -25.81 -17.86
N GLU A 141 9.07 -27.09 -17.50
CA GLU A 141 8.25 -28.01 -18.29
C GLU A 141 6.77 -27.64 -18.13
N PRO A 142 6.04 -27.31 -19.23
CA PRO A 142 4.69 -26.74 -19.12
C PRO A 142 3.67 -27.63 -18.43
N GLN A 143 3.76 -28.95 -18.63
CA GLN A 143 2.84 -29.93 -18.04
C GLN A 143 3.04 -30.02 -16.52
N ASP A 144 4.29 -30.09 -16.07
CA ASP A 144 4.64 -30.12 -14.66
C ASP A 144 4.28 -28.80 -13.96
N ASN A 145 4.47 -27.66 -14.63
CA ASN A 145 4.08 -26.36 -14.08
C ASN A 145 2.55 -26.24 -13.94
N GLN A 146 1.80 -26.70 -14.93
CA GLN A 146 0.34 -26.75 -14.85
C GLN A 146 -0.13 -27.66 -13.71
N GLN A 147 0.51 -28.83 -13.55
CA GLN A 147 0.21 -29.76 -12.47
C GLN A 147 0.51 -29.13 -11.11
N LEU A 148 1.68 -28.50 -10.94
CA LEU A 148 2.07 -27.74 -9.74
C LEU A 148 0.98 -26.74 -9.36
N ARG A 149 0.51 -25.91 -10.30
CA ARG A 149 -0.55 -24.92 -10.02
C ARG A 149 -1.88 -25.55 -9.65
N THR A 150 -2.21 -26.71 -10.24
CA THR A 150 -3.46 -27.43 -9.95
C THR A 150 -3.42 -28.06 -8.55
N ASP A 151 -2.25 -28.51 -8.12
CA ASP A 151 -2.04 -29.12 -6.80
C ASP A 151 -1.78 -28.08 -5.69
N SER A 152 -1.51 -26.83 -6.07
CA SER A 152 -1.25 -25.72 -5.15
C SER A 152 -2.52 -25.03 -4.68
N TRP A 153 -2.49 -24.47 -3.48
CA TRP A 153 -3.53 -23.59 -2.95
C TRP A 153 -2.97 -22.17 -2.79
N MET A 154 -3.78 -21.16 -3.12
CA MET A 154 -3.42 -19.75 -2.94
C MET A 154 -4.37 -19.13 -1.92
N LEU A 155 -3.80 -18.52 -0.89
CA LEU A 155 -4.54 -17.72 0.08
C LEU A 155 -4.34 -16.24 -0.27
N SER A 156 -5.37 -15.60 -0.83
CA SER A 156 -5.39 -14.15 -1.00
C SER A 156 -5.72 -13.50 0.35
N VAL A 157 -4.81 -12.69 0.87
CA VAL A 157 -4.95 -12.05 2.18
C VAL A 157 -4.97 -10.54 1.99
N ASP A 158 -6.11 -9.95 2.33
CA ASP A 158 -6.30 -8.50 2.31
C ASP A 158 -7.16 -8.06 3.49
N ASN A 159 -7.10 -6.78 3.82
CA ASN A 159 -7.85 -6.21 4.92
C ASN A 159 -9.36 -6.23 4.63
N ALA A 160 -10.13 -6.61 5.65
CA ALA A 160 -11.59 -6.56 5.60
C ALA A 160 -12.14 -5.31 6.30
N HIS A 161 -13.31 -4.85 5.87
CA HIS A 161 -14.00 -3.73 6.52
C HIS A 161 -14.74 -4.20 7.78
N ALA A 162 -14.24 -3.80 8.94
CA ALA A 162 -14.97 -3.96 10.20
C ALA A 162 -16.23 -3.07 10.25
N VAL A 163 -17.24 -3.46 11.03
CA VAL A 163 -18.42 -2.63 11.25
C VAL A 163 -18.01 -1.36 12.00
N HIS A 164 -18.15 -0.22 11.31
CA HIS A 164 -17.89 1.07 11.94
C HIS A 164 -19.09 1.47 12.82
N PRO A 165 -18.93 1.67 14.14
CA PRO A 165 -20.05 1.90 15.06
C PRO A 165 -20.89 3.15 14.71
N ASN A 166 -20.24 4.21 14.20
CA ASN A 166 -20.95 5.43 13.76
C ASN A 166 -21.68 5.29 12.41
N TYR A 167 -21.46 4.21 11.65
CA TYR A 167 -22.00 3.98 10.31
C TYR A 167 -22.44 2.52 10.11
N ALA A 168 -23.05 1.93 11.15
CA ALA A 168 -23.41 0.52 11.14
C ALA A 168 -24.40 0.16 10.02
N ASP A 169 -25.15 1.13 9.50
CA ASP A 169 -26.07 1.01 8.37
C ASP A 169 -25.38 0.82 7.01
N LYS A 170 -24.08 1.14 6.91
CA LYS A 170 -23.28 0.91 5.69
C LYS A 170 -22.82 -0.54 5.53
N THR A 171 -22.93 -1.33 6.58
CA THR A 171 -22.56 -2.74 6.60
C THR A 171 -23.80 -3.62 6.74
N THR A 172 -23.92 -4.68 5.94
CA THR A 172 -24.98 -5.67 6.13
C THR A 172 -24.69 -6.53 7.36
N ILE A 173 -25.64 -6.58 8.29
CA ILE A 173 -25.54 -7.33 9.56
C ILE A 173 -25.26 -8.82 9.35
N SER A 174 -25.63 -9.39 8.18
CA SER A 174 -25.35 -10.80 7.85
C SER A 174 -23.86 -11.12 7.75
N THR A 175 -23.01 -10.16 7.40
CA THR A 175 -21.55 -10.35 7.28
C THR A 175 -20.83 -10.00 8.59
N ALA A 176 -21.44 -9.16 9.42
CA ALA A 176 -20.89 -8.69 10.69
C ALA A 176 -20.99 -9.71 11.84
N ALA A 177 -21.96 -10.63 11.78
CA ALA A 177 -22.25 -11.59 12.85
C ALA A 177 -21.51 -12.93 12.72
N THR A 178 -20.80 -13.17 11.62
CA THR A 178 -19.94 -14.35 11.43
C THR A 178 -18.50 -13.91 11.42
N GLY A 179 -17.80 -14.13 12.54
CA GLY A 179 -16.35 -14.08 12.56
C GLY A 179 -15.77 -14.92 11.41
N TRP A 180 -14.78 -14.36 10.72
CA TRP A 180 -13.84 -15.06 9.85
C TRP A 180 -14.47 -16.02 8.84
N ARG A 181 -15.14 -15.51 7.79
CA ARG A 181 -15.29 -16.22 6.52
C ARG A 181 -15.36 -15.27 5.33
N THR A 182 -14.23 -15.07 4.66
CA THR A 182 -14.18 -14.98 3.20
C THR A 182 -12.97 -15.79 2.74
N CYS A 183 -13.22 -17.04 2.37
CA CYS A 183 -12.38 -17.79 1.46
C CYS A 183 -13.00 -17.50 0.10
N ASP A 184 -12.48 -16.54 -0.65
CA ASP A 184 -12.96 -16.29 -2.00
C ASP A 184 -12.38 -17.37 -2.91
N GLN A 185 -13.19 -18.39 -3.15
CA GLN A 185 -13.08 -19.25 -4.31
C GLN A 185 -13.98 -18.70 -5.41
N ASN A 186 -13.38 -18.04 -6.40
CA ASN A 186 -13.58 -18.28 -7.84
C ASN A 186 -12.70 -17.35 -8.66
#